data_AF-A0A1C6EPE1-F1
#
_entry.id   AF-A0A1C6EPE1-F1
#
_cell.length_a   1.000
_cell.length_b   1.000
_cell.length_c   1.000
_cell.angle_alpha   90.00
_cell.angle_beta   90.00
_cell.angle_gamma   90.00
#
_symmetry.space_group_name_H-M   'P 1'
#
loop_
_entity.id
_entity.type
_entity.pdbx_description
1 polymer ?
#
loop_
_entity_poly.entity_id
_entity_poly.type
_entity_poly.pdbx_seq_one_letter_code
_entity_poly.pdbx_strand_id
1 'polypeptide(L)'
;MMQSKKKAGRKNCSQVDHNTGKRSIDVIGELCGDSAKQVQRYIKITELIPALLDKVDDGTMGFTPAVQLSYLKKKEQQEIMNAIDSTQCTPSLSQAIRMKKLSESGKLTEAEIEGILGEVKQKKTDRVIFKNEQLYRFFPSTYTSEQMRREILEILKSWRNSNWI
;
A
#
# COMPACT_ATOMS: atom_id res chain seq x y z
N MET A 1 -5.71 -44.14 -14.28
CA MET A 1 -6.38 -43.03 -15.01
C MET A 1 -6.34 -41.78 -14.15
N MET A 2 -5.56 -40.76 -14.52
CA MET A 2 -5.56 -39.46 -13.85
C MET A 2 -6.80 -38.68 -14.29
N GLN A 3 -7.73 -38.42 -13.37
CA GLN A 3 -8.84 -37.51 -13.64
C GLN A 3 -8.36 -36.06 -13.54
N SER A 4 -8.45 -35.34 -14.66
CA SER A 4 -8.22 -33.89 -14.71
C SER A 4 -9.34 -33.17 -13.96
N LYS A 5 -9.03 -32.54 -12.82
CA LYS A 5 -9.95 -31.64 -12.12
C LYS A 5 -10.21 -30.42 -13.01
N LYS A 6 -11.41 -30.30 -13.57
CA LYS A 6 -11.87 -29.07 -14.23
C LYS A 6 -11.86 -27.94 -13.20
N LYS A 7 -11.09 -26.87 -13.43
CA LYS A 7 -11.20 -25.62 -12.67
C LYS A 7 -12.62 -25.09 -12.86
N ALA A 8 -13.43 -25.11 -11.81
CA ALA A 8 -14.73 -24.46 -11.83
C ALA A 8 -14.53 -22.98 -12.19
N GLY A 9 -15.16 -22.54 -13.28
CA GLY A 9 -15.21 -21.13 -13.65
C GLY A 9 -15.72 -20.29 -12.49
N ARG A 10 -15.07 -19.16 -12.23
CA ARG A 10 -15.47 -18.22 -11.18
C ARG A 10 -16.91 -17.78 -11.47
N LYS A 11 -17.85 -18.11 -10.59
CA LYS A 11 -19.26 -17.68 -10.73
C LYS A 11 -19.29 -16.16 -10.84
N ASN A 12 -19.78 -15.64 -11.96
CA ASN A 12 -20.09 -14.22 -12.14
C ASN A 12 -21.29 -13.89 -11.24
N CYS A 13 -21.05 -13.34 -10.05
CA CYS A 13 -22.13 -12.93 -9.12
C CYS A 13 -22.55 -11.46 -9.31
N SER A 14 -22.11 -10.81 -10.38
CA SER A 14 -22.40 -9.40 -10.66
C SER A 14 -23.42 -9.28 -11.79
N GLN A 15 -24.39 -8.38 -11.61
CA GLN A 15 -25.39 -8.08 -12.62
C GLN A 15 -24.70 -7.52 -13.88
N VAL A 16 -25.00 -8.13 -15.03
CA VAL A 16 -24.56 -7.68 -16.35
C VAL A 16 -25.75 -7.04 -17.04
N ASP A 17 -25.48 -5.99 -17.80
CA ASP A 17 -26.50 -5.38 -18.64
C ASP A 17 -26.88 -6.35 -19.76
N HIS A 18 -28.18 -6.47 -20.04
CA HIS A 18 -28.70 -7.44 -21.01
C HIS A 18 -28.41 -7.05 -22.47
N ASN A 19 -28.16 -5.77 -22.75
CA ASN A 19 -27.94 -5.27 -24.10
C ASN A 19 -26.45 -5.31 -24.51
N THR A 20 -25.57 -5.01 -23.56
CA THR A 20 -24.12 -4.92 -23.79
C THR A 20 -23.37 -6.16 -23.32
N GLY A 21 -23.95 -6.97 -22.43
CA GLY A 21 -23.29 -8.13 -21.82
C GLY A 21 -22.13 -7.77 -20.87
N LYS A 22 -21.93 -6.47 -20.60
CA LYS A 22 -20.87 -5.94 -19.73
C LYS A 22 -21.45 -5.46 -18.40
N ARG A 23 -20.62 -5.32 -17.37
CA ARG A 23 -21.03 -4.65 -16.12
C ARG A 23 -20.82 -3.15 -16.29
N SER A 24 -21.60 -2.34 -15.58
CA SER A 24 -21.51 -0.87 -15.65
C SER A 24 -20.11 -0.35 -15.35
N ILE A 25 -19.39 -0.96 -14.40
CA ILE A 25 -17.99 -0.60 -14.09
C ILE A 25 -17.01 -0.89 -15.23
N ASP A 26 -17.30 -1.89 -16.07
CA ASP A 26 -16.47 -2.22 -17.23
C ASP A 26 -16.72 -1.17 -18.33
N VAL A 27 -17.99 -0.79 -18.55
CA VAL A 27 -18.37 0.28 -19.47
C VAL A 27 -17.75 1.63 -19.08
N ILE A 28 -17.86 2.02 -17.81
CA ILE A 28 -17.26 3.27 -17.30
C ILE A 28 -15.74 3.23 -17.45
N GLY A 29 -15.11 2.09 -17.13
CA GLY A 29 -13.67 1.93 -17.30
C GLY A 29 -13.22 2.12 -18.75
N GLU A 30 -13.92 1.51 -19.71
CA GLU A 30 -13.65 1.68 -21.14
C GLU A 30 -13.80 3.13 -21.61
N LEU A 31 -14.81 3.85 -21.12
CA LEU A 31 -15.05 5.26 -21.47
C LEU A 31 -13.99 6.21 -20.88
N CYS A 32 -13.52 5.95 -19.66
CA CYS A 32 -12.60 6.82 -18.93
C CYS A 32 -11.12 6.42 -19.07
N GLY A 33 -10.82 5.30 -19.73
CA GLY A 33 -9.46 4.74 -19.81
C GLY A 33 -8.98 4.07 -18.51
N ASP A 34 -9.90 3.74 -17.61
CA ASP A 34 -9.62 3.15 -16.31
C ASP A 34 -9.93 1.65 -16.28
N SER A 35 -9.23 0.91 -15.42
CA SER A 35 -9.62 -0.47 -15.14
C SER A 35 -10.92 -0.51 -14.33
N ALA A 36 -11.75 -1.54 -14.53
CA ALA A 36 -12.95 -1.76 -13.70
C ALA A 36 -12.64 -1.78 -12.18
N LYS A 37 -11.44 -2.22 -11.79
CA LYS A 37 -10.95 -2.16 -10.40
C LYS A 37 -10.74 -0.73 -9.92
N GLN A 38 -10.26 0.16 -10.78
CA GLN A 38 -10.06 1.56 -10.45
C GLN A 38 -11.40 2.27 -10.25
N VAL A 39 -12.36 2.02 -11.14
CA VAL A 39 -13.75 2.49 -10.98
C VAL A 39 -14.36 2.02 -9.65
N GLN A 40 -14.18 0.74 -9.30
CA GLN A 40 -14.61 0.22 -7.99
C GLN A 40 -13.95 0.95 -6.82
N ARG A 41 -12.66 1.29 -6.91
CA ARG A 41 -11.96 2.05 -5.85
C ARG A 41 -12.52 3.45 -5.69
N TYR A 42 -12.85 4.14 -6.80
CA TYR A 42 -13.51 5.44 -6.76
C TYR A 42 -14.88 5.36 -6.10
N ILE A 43 -15.70 4.36 -6.45
CA ILE A 43 -16.99 4.15 -5.77
C ILE A 43 -16.77 3.85 -4.30
N LYS A 44 -15.78 3.02 -3.97
CA LYS A 44 -15.55 2.61 -2.59
C LYS A 44 -15.15 3.78 -1.69
N ILE A 45 -14.34 4.72 -2.19
CA ILE A 45 -13.88 5.85 -1.38
C ILE A 45 -15.04 6.75 -0.90
N THR A 46 -16.15 6.79 -1.62
CA THR A 46 -17.35 7.56 -1.22
C THR A 46 -18.01 7.02 0.05
N GLU A 47 -17.61 5.82 0.52
CA GLU A 47 -18.02 5.26 1.81
C GLU A 47 -17.18 5.75 3.00
N LEU A 48 -16.26 6.69 2.79
CA LEU A 48 -15.61 7.40 3.89
C LEU A 48 -16.56 8.37 4.61
N ILE A 49 -16.24 8.75 5.84
CA ILE A 49 -16.86 9.91 6.49
C ILE A 49 -16.34 11.21 5.84
N PRO A 50 -17.12 12.31 5.83
CA PRO A 50 -16.72 13.56 5.20
C PRO A 50 -15.33 14.06 5.61
N ALA A 51 -15.02 14.03 6.91
CA ALA A 51 -13.72 14.47 7.41
C ALA A 51 -12.52 13.69 6.84
N LEU A 52 -12.68 12.39 6.54
CA LEU A 52 -11.63 11.61 5.89
C LEU A 52 -11.57 11.85 4.38
N LEU A 53 -12.69 12.20 3.74
CA LEU A 53 -12.69 12.63 2.33
C LEU A 53 -11.96 13.96 2.18
N ASP A 54 -12.20 14.92 3.08
CA ASP A 54 -11.52 16.22 3.07
C ASP A 54 -9.99 16.05 3.13
N LYS A 55 -9.50 15.09 3.92
CA LYS A 55 -8.07 14.74 3.98
C LYS A 55 -7.51 14.12 2.70
N VAL A 56 -8.35 13.50 1.88
CA VAL A 56 -7.94 13.00 0.57
C VAL A 56 -7.91 14.14 -0.44
N ASP A 57 -8.92 15.01 -0.40
CA ASP A 57 -9.08 16.13 -1.32
C ASP A 57 -8.01 17.21 -1.09
N ASP A 58 -7.62 17.48 0.16
CA ASP A 58 -6.53 18.38 0.52
C ASP A 58 -5.11 17.78 0.27
N GLY A 59 -5.05 16.49 -0.10
CA GLY A 59 -3.83 15.77 -0.41
C GLY A 59 -3.01 15.31 0.81
N THR A 60 -3.48 15.53 2.04
CA THR A 60 -2.77 15.10 3.26
C THR A 60 -2.88 13.58 3.52
N MET A 61 -3.87 12.92 2.91
CA MET A 61 -4.04 11.46 2.90
C MET A 61 -4.00 10.93 1.47
N GLY A 62 -3.20 9.88 1.24
CA GLY A 62 -3.15 9.23 -0.06
C GLY A 62 -4.42 8.45 -0.39
N PHE A 63 -4.77 8.41 -1.68
CA PHE A 63 -5.92 7.66 -2.20
C PHE A 63 -5.93 6.18 -1.79
N THR A 64 -4.78 5.50 -1.83
CA THR A 64 -4.73 4.05 -1.55
C THR A 64 -5.00 3.72 -0.07
N PRO A 65 -4.39 4.41 0.92
CA PRO A 65 -4.80 4.33 2.32
C PRO A 65 -6.30 4.59 2.52
N ALA A 66 -6.84 5.66 1.91
CA ALA A 66 -8.24 6.04 2.01
C ALA A 66 -9.18 4.94 1.49
N VAL A 67 -8.83 4.28 0.37
CA VAL A 67 -9.55 3.10 -0.11
C VAL A 67 -9.53 1.97 0.92
N GLN A 68 -8.46 1.75 1.69
CA GLN A 68 -8.50 0.74 2.76
C GLN A 68 -9.43 1.14 3.90
N LEU A 69 -9.37 2.41 4.33
CA LEU A 69 -10.20 2.94 5.41
C LEU A 69 -11.70 2.92 5.08
N SER A 70 -12.06 3.07 3.80
CA SER A 70 -13.45 3.00 3.34
C SER A 70 -14.11 1.62 3.53
N TYR A 71 -13.36 0.57 3.85
CA TYR A 71 -13.91 -0.74 4.23
C TYR A 71 -14.25 -0.86 5.72
N LEU A 72 -13.81 0.07 6.56
CA LEU A 72 -14.07 0.05 7.99
C LEU A 72 -15.48 0.57 8.30
N LYS A 73 -16.00 0.21 9.47
CA LYS A 73 -17.29 0.73 9.95
C LYS A 73 -17.18 2.24 10.19
N LYS A 74 -18.28 2.97 10.02
CA LYS A 74 -18.31 4.43 10.23
C LYS A 74 -17.81 4.85 11.62
N LYS A 75 -18.08 4.07 12.66
CA LYS A 75 -17.56 4.30 14.02
C LYS A 75 -16.03 4.22 14.06
N GLU A 76 -15.45 3.16 13.50
CA GLU A 76 -14.00 2.96 13.42
C GLU A 76 -13.33 4.06 12.59
N GLN A 77 -13.98 4.53 11.52
CA GLN A 77 -13.50 5.67 10.73
C GLN A 77 -13.47 6.98 11.55
N GLN A 78 -14.46 7.19 12.43
CA GLN A 78 -14.48 8.34 13.34
C GLN A 78 -13.37 8.25 14.39
N GLU A 79 -13.14 7.06 14.97
CA GLU A 79 -12.04 6.81 15.91
C GLU A 79 -10.68 7.08 15.24
N ILE A 80 -10.49 6.67 13.98
CA ILE A 80 -9.29 7.01 13.20
C ILE A 80 -9.15 8.52 12.99
N MET A 81 -10.23 9.23 12.69
CA MET A 81 -10.19 10.68 12.52
C MET A 81 -9.76 11.38 13.83
N ASN A 82 -10.32 10.96 14.97
CA ASN A 82 -9.95 11.47 16.28
C ASN A 82 -8.45 11.22 16.57
N ALA A 83 -7.94 10.04 16.24
CA ALA A 83 -6.53 9.73 16.41
C ALA A 83 -5.62 10.51 15.44
N ILE A 84 -6.07 10.80 14.22
CA ILE A 84 -5.37 11.69 13.27
C ILE A 84 -5.29 13.10 13.86
N ASP A 85 -6.37 13.62 14.45
CA ASP A 85 -6.38 14.95 15.07
C ASP A 85 -5.47 15.02 16.30
N SER A 86 -5.42 13.96 17.12
CA SER A 86 -4.54 13.89 18.29
C SER A 86 -3.05 13.77 17.91
N THR A 87 -2.73 12.99 16.87
CA THR A 87 -1.33 12.72 16.47
C THR A 87 -0.81 13.64 15.36
N GLN A 88 -1.70 14.42 14.72
CA GLN A 88 -1.44 15.19 13.51
C GLN A 88 -0.82 14.36 12.38
N CYS A 89 -1.14 13.06 12.32
CA CYS A 89 -0.54 12.10 11.40
C CYS A 89 -1.60 11.30 10.65
N THR A 90 -1.59 11.39 9.31
CA THR A 90 -2.40 10.50 8.46
C THR A 90 -1.77 9.11 8.33
N PRO A 91 -2.58 8.04 8.30
CA PRO A 91 -2.08 6.68 8.20
C PRO A 91 -1.43 6.42 6.84
N SER A 92 -0.30 5.73 6.86
CA SER A 92 0.33 5.13 5.68
C SER A 92 -0.47 3.93 5.16
N LEU A 93 -0.11 3.45 3.97
CA LEU A 93 -0.78 2.29 3.36
C LEU A 93 -0.66 1.03 4.23
N SER A 94 0.52 0.77 4.81
CA SER A 94 0.73 -0.41 5.66
C SER A 94 -0.11 -0.33 6.94
N GLN A 95 -0.21 0.85 7.55
CA GLN A 95 -1.06 1.11 8.72
C GLN A 95 -2.54 0.88 8.39
N ALA A 96 -3.04 1.47 7.29
CA ALA A 96 -4.44 1.30 6.87
C ALA A 96 -4.79 -0.16 6.54
N ILE A 97 -3.88 -0.93 5.93
CA ILE A 97 -4.06 -2.37 5.70
C ILE A 97 -4.17 -3.14 7.03
N ARG A 98 -3.35 -2.80 8.03
CA ARG A 98 -3.40 -3.44 9.36
C ARG A 98 -4.72 -3.12 10.07
N MET A 99 -5.14 -1.86 10.07
CA MET A 99 -6.41 -1.43 10.66
C MET A 99 -7.59 -2.18 10.03
N LYS A 100 -7.63 -2.28 8.69
CA LYS A 100 -8.66 -3.04 7.98
C LYS A 100 -8.71 -4.50 8.41
N LYS A 101 -7.56 -5.19 8.51
CA LYS A 101 -7.50 -6.59 8.96
C LYS A 101 -8.02 -6.75 10.40
N LEU A 102 -7.68 -5.81 11.29
CA LEU A 102 -8.18 -5.83 12.66
C LEU A 102 -9.71 -5.62 12.70
N SER A 103 -10.23 -4.69 11.90
CA SER A 103 -11.68 -4.43 11.77
C SER A 103 -12.43 -5.65 11.25
N GLU A 104 -11.91 -6.31 10.21
CA GLU A 104 -12.47 -7.57 9.66
C GLU A 104 -12.50 -8.68 10.71
N SER A 105 -11.54 -8.71 11.64
CA SER A 105 -11.50 -9.65 12.76
C SER A 105 -12.29 -9.20 14.00
N GLY A 106 -12.89 -8.00 13.99
CA GLY A 106 -13.62 -7.41 15.11
C GLY A 106 -12.73 -6.96 16.29
N LYS A 107 -11.43 -6.78 16.06
CA LYS A 107 -10.42 -6.46 17.08
C LYS A 107 -9.85 -5.04 16.98
N LEU A 108 -10.35 -4.24 16.03
CA LEU A 108 -9.94 -2.85 15.93
C LEU A 108 -10.57 -2.05 17.06
N THR A 109 -9.74 -1.62 18.01
CA THR A 109 -10.12 -0.74 19.11
C THR A 109 -9.42 0.60 18.95
N GLU A 110 -9.89 1.62 19.66
CA GLU A 110 -9.26 2.95 19.70
C GLU A 110 -7.78 2.87 20.10
N ALA A 111 -7.44 2.08 21.12
CA ALA A 111 -6.05 1.87 21.53
C ALA A 111 -5.18 1.23 20.43
N GLU A 112 -5.72 0.29 19.65
CA GLU A 112 -5.00 -0.29 18.51
C GLU A 112 -4.82 0.74 17.39
N ILE A 113 -5.82 1.60 17.15
CA ILE A 113 -5.73 2.69 16.16
C ILE A 113 -4.62 3.67 16.54
N GLU A 114 -4.63 4.16 17.78
CA GLU A 114 -3.62 5.07 18.31
C GLU A 114 -2.23 4.43 18.31
N GLY A 115 -2.12 3.17 18.73
CA GLY A 115 -0.88 2.42 18.68
C GLY A 115 -0.31 2.32 17.27
N ILE A 116 -1.15 1.96 16.29
CA ILE A 116 -0.75 1.86 14.88
C ILE A 116 -0.33 3.21 14.31
N LEU A 117 -1.03 4.31 14.64
CA LEU A 117 -0.68 5.66 14.15
C LEU A 117 0.57 6.22 14.84
N GLY A 118 0.75 5.92 16.12
CA GLY A 118 1.89 6.30 16.93
C GLY A 118 3.16 5.52 16.63
N GLU A 119 3.06 4.37 15.96
CA GLU A 119 4.22 3.70 15.37
C GLU A 119 4.94 4.69 14.44
N VAL A 120 6.14 5.12 14.87
CA VAL A 120 7.03 5.99 14.10
C VAL A 120 7.05 5.46 12.68
N LYS A 121 6.53 6.26 11.73
CA LYS A 121 6.59 5.97 10.30
C LYS A 121 7.99 5.45 10.06
N GLN A 122 8.14 4.16 9.72
CA GLN A 122 9.46 3.62 9.37
C GLN A 122 10.00 4.63 8.37
N LYS A 123 11.02 5.40 8.78
CA LYS A 123 11.63 6.41 7.91
C LYS A 123 11.76 5.70 6.59
N LYS A 124 11.25 6.29 5.50
CA LYS A 124 11.64 5.85 4.16
C LYS A 124 13.14 5.71 4.29
N THR A 125 13.63 4.48 4.35
CA THR A 125 15.05 4.24 4.47
C THR A 125 15.51 4.84 3.17
N ASP A 126 16.24 5.96 3.23
CA ASP A 126 16.82 6.52 2.02
C ASP A 126 17.81 5.46 1.56
N ARG A 127 17.32 4.64 0.62
CA ARG A 127 18.07 3.53 0.07
C ARG A 127 18.98 4.14 -0.97
N VAL A 128 20.27 4.15 -0.69
CA VAL A 128 21.27 4.40 -1.71
C VAL A 128 21.35 3.15 -2.57
N ILE A 129 20.74 3.20 -3.76
CA ILE A 129 20.76 2.11 -4.74
C ILE A 129 21.80 2.44 -5.79
N PHE A 130 22.77 1.55 -5.97
CA PHE A 130 23.73 1.61 -7.07
C PHE A 130 23.28 0.68 -8.19
N LYS A 131 23.36 1.14 -9.44
CA LYS A 131 23.29 0.23 -10.59
C LYS A 131 24.64 -0.47 -10.74
N ASN A 132 24.64 -1.75 -11.10
CA ASN A 132 25.89 -2.51 -11.30
C ASN A 132 26.85 -1.84 -12.30
N GLU A 133 26.31 -1.22 -13.35
CA GLU A 133 27.08 -0.45 -14.34
C GLU A 133 27.92 0.67 -13.73
N GLN A 134 27.44 1.30 -12.66
CA GLN A 134 28.17 2.33 -11.93
C GLN A 134 29.33 1.71 -11.13
N LEU A 135 29.14 0.49 -10.62
CA LEU A 135 30.13 -0.21 -9.80
C LEU A 135 31.21 -0.90 -10.64
N TYR A 136 30.89 -1.43 -11.82
CA TYR A 136 31.87 -2.14 -12.67
C TYR A 136 33.10 -1.31 -13.06
N ARG A 137 33.04 0.02 -12.98
CA ARG A 137 34.20 0.89 -13.22
C ARG A 137 35.24 0.84 -12.10
N PHE A 138 34.85 0.36 -10.92
CA PHE A 138 35.67 0.34 -9.71
C PHE A 138 36.09 -1.09 -9.28
N PHE A 139 35.55 -2.12 -9.94
CA PHE A 139 35.81 -3.52 -9.61
C PHE A 139 36.30 -4.30 -10.83
N PRO A 140 37.12 -5.35 -10.66
CA PRO A 140 37.51 -6.23 -11.75
C PRO A 140 36.29 -6.88 -12.43
N SER A 141 36.38 -7.13 -13.74
CA SER A 141 35.30 -7.74 -14.53
C SER A 141 34.93 -9.16 -14.10
N THR A 142 35.78 -9.81 -13.30
CA THR A 142 35.56 -11.15 -12.75
C THR A 142 34.70 -11.16 -11.49
N TYR A 143 34.36 -10.00 -10.92
CA TYR A 143 33.60 -9.92 -9.68
C TYR A 143 32.10 -10.08 -9.90
N THR A 144 31.49 -10.91 -9.06
CA THR A 144 30.03 -11.04 -8.94
C THR A 144 29.44 -9.89 -8.11
N SER A 145 28.13 -9.66 -8.26
CA SER A 145 27.41 -8.65 -7.47
C SER A 145 27.57 -8.84 -5.97
N GLU A 146 27.58 -10.08 -5.48
CA GLU A 146 27.77 -10.36 -4.04
C GLU A 146 29.19 -10.05 -3.57
N GLN A 147 30.20 -10.32 -4.39
CA GLN A 147 31.59 -9.97 -4.08
C GLN A 147 31.77 -8.44 -4.05
N MET A 148 31.22 -7.72 -5.02
CA MET A 148 31.23 -6.25 -5.02
C MET A 148 30.54 -5.69 -3.76
N ARG A 149 29.35 -6.22 -3.41
CA ARG A 149 28.63 -5.80 -2.20
C ARG A 149 29.44 -6.01 -0.93
N ARG A 150 30.09 -7.17 -0.80
CA ARG A 150 30.95 -7.48 0.36
C ARG A 150 32.11 -6.51 0.45
N GLU A 151 32.80 -6.27 -0.66
CA GLU A 151 33.98 -5.41 -0.69
C GLU A 151 33.64 -3.95 -0.39
N ILE A 152 32.53 -3.44 -0.95
CA ILE A 152 32.00 -2.09 -0.63
C ILE A 152 31.78 -1.96 0.87
N LEU A 153 31.19 -2.96 1.51
CA LEU A 153 30.95 -2.92 2.95
C LEU A 153 32.25 -2.94 3.78
N GLU A 154 33.25 -3.71 3.37
CA GLU A 154 34.55 -3.75 4.07
C GLU A 154 35.32 -2.43 3.92
N ILE A 155 35.34 -1.83 2.73
CA ILE A 155 35.94 -0.52 2.51
C ILE A 155 35.26 0.54 3.40
N LEU A 156 33.92 0.55 3.44
CA LEU A 156 33.18 1.51 4.25
C LEU A 156 33.39 1.29 5.76
N LYS A 157 33.52 0.04 6.22
CA LYS A 157 33.86 -0.26 7.63
C LYS A 157 35.24 0.25 7.99
N SER A 158 36.24 -0.03 7.16
CA SER A 158 37.61 0.44 7.38
C SER A 158 37.66 1.97 7.37
N TRP A 159 37.02 2.60 6.39
CA TRP A 159 36.97 4.06 6.29
C TRP A 159 36.28 4.70 7.49
N ARG A 160 35.16 4.15 7.96
CA ARG A 160 34.49 4.61 9.19
C ARG A 160 35.41 4.52 10.41
N ASN A 161 36.11 3.40 10.59
CA ASN A 161 36.98 3.18 11.74
C ASN A 161 38.19 4.11 11.76
N SER A 162 38.62 4.63 10.60
CA SER A 162 39.75 5.56 10.53
C SER A 162 39.34 7.04 10.56
N ASN A 163 38.10 7.38 10.22
CA ASN A 163 37.67 8.78 10.09
C ASN A 163 36.70 9.23 11.18
N TRP A 164 35.88 8.32 11.71
CA TRP A 164 34.73 8.68 12.55
C TRP A 164 34.73 8.01 13.93
N ILE A 165 35.67 7.10 14.18
CA ILE A 165 35.94 6.48 15.48
C ILE A 165 37.37 6.86 15.84
#